data_AF-A0A4W5L3F0-F1
#
_entry.id   AF-A0A4W5L3F0-F1
#
_cell.length_a   1.000
_cell.length_b   1.000
_cell.length_c   1.000
_cell.angle_alpha   90.00
_cell.angle_beta   90.00
_cell.angle_gamma   90.00
#
_symmetry.space_group_name_H-M   'P 1'
#
loop_
_entity.id
_entity.type
_entity.pdbx_description
1 polymer ?
#
loop_
_entity_poly.entity_id
_entity_poly.type
_entity_poly.pdbx_seq_one_letter_code
_entity_poly.pdbx_strand_id
1 'polypeptide(L)'
;PRKPRAATLSRLAAISSMLPIPCSSASAVFSPTPLAMKKVAVILSGCGVFDGAEIHEAVISLLALARQGVAVQCFAPNVAQLHVINHLTGEVSEGESRNVLVEAARICRGQIRDVAELDARDYDALLVPGGFG
;
A
#
# COMPACT_ATOMS: atom_id res chain seq x y z
N PRO A 1 46.62 14.62 24.66
CA PRO A 1 47.72 13.83 24.03
C PRO A 1 48.00 12.53 24.80
N ARG A 2 47.37 11.42 24.40
CA ARG A 2 47.79 10.06 24.74
C ARG A 2 47.58 9.17 23.50
N LYS A 3 48.63 8.44 23.14
CA LYS A 3 48.90 7.73 21.87
C LYS A 3 48.01 6.47 21.67
N PRO A 4 47.84 5.99 20.42
CA PRO A 4 47.22 4.69 20.14
C PRO A 4 48.26 3.55 20.27
N ARG A 5 47.82 2.33 20.57
CA ARG A 5 48.63 1.11 20.43
C ARG A 5 47.94 0.15 19.46
N ALA A 6 48.59 -0.09 18.33
CA ALA A 6 48.34 -1.21 17.45
C ALA A 6 48.87 -2.50 18.09
N ALA A 7 48.16 -3.62 17.91
CA ALA A 7 48.70 -4.95 18.10
C ALA A 7 48.25 -5.85 16.94
N THR A 8 49.26 -6.46 16.36
CA THR A 8 49.38 -7.20 15.09
C THR A 8 48.86 -8.64 15.18
N LEU A 9 48.29 -9.12 14.06
CA LEU A 9 48.08 -10.48 13.53
C LEU A 9 48.20 -11.74 14.44
N SER A 10 47.29 -12.71 14.21
CA SER A 10 47.69 -14.10 13.88
C SER A 10 46.54 -14.94 13.31
N ARG A 11 46.80 -15.58 12.16
CA ARG A 11 46.00 -16.61 11.48
C ARG A 11 45.94 -17.91 12.32
N LEU A 12 44.88 -18.73 12.16
CA LEU A 12 44.95 -20.10 11.61
C LEU A 12 43.58 -20.85 11.56
N ALA A 13 43.38 -21.57 10.45
CA ALA A 13 42.63 -22.83 10.20
C ALA A 13 41.16 -22.97 10.69
N ALA A 14 40.12 -23.11 9.85
CA ALA A 14 39.80 -24.09 8.79
C ALA A 14 39.06 -25.38 9.28
N ILE A 15 37.84 -25.55 8.73
CA ILE A 15 37.09 -26.79 8.37
C ILE A 15 36.35 -27.55 9.49
N SER A 16 35.00 -27.61 9.43
CA SER A 16 34.26 -28.80 8.94
C SER A 16 32.74 -28.72 9.18
N SER A 17 31.98 -28.85 8.08
CA SER A 17 30.73 -29.62 7.93
C SER A 17 29.57 -29.48 8.94
N MET A 18 28.42 -28.98 8.48
CA MET A 18 27.24 -29.81 8.20
C MET A 18 26.18 -29.03 7.39
N LEU A 19 25.65 -29.73 6.39
CA LEU A 19 24.87 -29.27 5.24
C LEU A 19 23.42 -28.84 5.55
N PRO A 20 22.75 -28.15 4.60
CA PRO A 20 21.41 -27.61 4.74
C PRO A 20 20.31 -28.67 4.51
N ILE A 21 19.15 -28.45 5.13
CA ILE A 21 17.92 -29.20 4.87
C ILE A 21 17.28 -28.65 3.58
N PRO A 22 17.03 -29.46 2.54
CA PRO A 22 16.15 -29.08 1.45
C PRO A 22 14.74 -29.61 1.75
N CYS A 23 13.77 -28.71 1.91
CA CYS A 23 12.36 -29.06 1.82
C CYS A 23 11.85 -28.66 0.43
N SER A 24 11.79 -29.62 -0.48
CA SER A 24 11.14 -29.51 -1.77
C SER A 24 9.64 -29.79 -1.62
N SER A 25 8.77 -28.87 -2.09
CA SER A 25 7.57 -29.14 -2.90
C SER A 25 6.50 -28.04 -2.80
N ALA A 26 6.55 -27.08 -3.73
CA ALA A 26 5.37 -26.46 -4.34
C ALA A 26 5.85 -25.68 -5.56
N SER A 27 5.89 -26.35 -6.70
CA SER A 27 6.16 -25.76 -7.99
C SER A 27 4.98 -24.87 -8.40
N ALA A 28 5.01 -23.60 -8.02
CA ALA A 28 4.48 -22.56 -8.87
C ALA A 28 5.64 -22.11 -9.75
N VAL A 29 5.51 -22.28 -11.07
CA VAL A 29 6.48 -21.86 -12.07
C VAL A 29 6.62 -20.34 -11.98
N PHE A 30 7.58 -19.87 -11.18
CA PHE A 30 8.01 -18.48 -11.19
C PHE A 30 8.96 -18.33 -12.38
N SER A 31 8.40 -17.91 -13.52
CA SER A 31 9.21 -17.44 -14.64
C SER A 31 10.00 -16.21 -14.21
N PRO A 32 11.35 -16.22 -14.24
CA PRO A 32 12.16 -15.04 -14.00
C PRO A 32 12.26 -14.24 -15.29
N THR A 33 11.13 -13.84 -15.85
CA THR A 33 11.13 -12.63 -16.68
C THR A 33 11.42 -11.47 -15.73
N PRO A 34 12.29 -10.50 -16.08
CA PRO A 34 12.42 -9.28 -15.30
C PRO A 34 11.02 -8.67 -15.25
N LEU A 35 10.34 -8.83 -14.12
CA LEU A 35 8.96 -8.41 -13.97
C LEU A 35 9.00 -6.89 -14.05
N ALA A 36 8.56 -6.34 -15.19
CA ALA A 36 8.17 -4.95 -15.23
C ALA A 36 7.24 -4.74 -14.02
N MET A 37 7.59 -3.80 -13.13
CA MET A 37 6.81 -3.56 -11.93
C MET A 37 5.36 -3.34 -12.32
N LYS A 38 4.48 -4.24 -11.88
CA LYS A 38 3.04 -4.11 -12.12
C LYS A 38 2.54 -2.84 -11.47
N LYS A 39 1.65 -2.13 -12.15
CA LYS A 39 1.06 -0.89 -11.65
C LYS A 39 -0.44 -1.06 -11.42
N VAL A 40 -0.90 -0.72 -10.23
CA VAL A 40 -2.32 -0.83 -9.85
C VAL A 40 -2.88 0.54 -9.50
N ALA A 41 -4.01 0.88 -10.11
CA ALA A 41 -4.80 2.04 -9.71
C ALA A 41 -5.74 1.63 -8.57
N VAL A 42 -5.82 2.45 -7.53
CA VAL A 42 -6.75 2.24 -6.41
C VAL A 42 -7.70 3.44 -6.37
N ILE A 43 -8.99 3.23 -6.57
CA ILE A 43 -10.00 4.29 -6.49
C ILE A 43 -10.67 4.24 -5.12
N LEU A 44 -10.70 5.37 -4.42
CA LEU A 44 -11.31 5.55 -3.10
C LEU A 44 -12.49 6.54 -3.19
N SER A 45 -13.46 6.40 -2.28
CA SER A 45 -14.65 7.26 -2.20
C SER A 45 -14.71 8.16 -0.95
N GLY A 46 -13.63 8.24 -0.17
CA GLY A 46 -13.55 9.09 1.03
C GLY A 46 -12.75 8.42 2.14
N CYS A 47 -13.08 8.68 3.40
CA CYS A 47 -12.38 8.11 4.56
C CYS A 47 -13.35 7.79 5.72
N GLY A 48 -14.11 6.70 5.57
CA GLY A 48 -15.14 6.30 6.53
C GLY A 48 -16.11 5.31 5.87
N VAL A 49 -16.53 4.26 6.57
CA VAL A 49 -17.36 3.21 5.96
C VAL A 49 -18.71 3.73 5.48
N PHE A 50 -19.31 4.70 6.18
CA PHE A 50 -20.67 5.18 5.87
C PHE A 50 -20.73 6.38 4.91
N ASP A 51 -19.60 7.08 4.70
CA ASP A 51 -19.52 8.27 3.84
C ASP A 51 -18.32 8.27 2.88
N GLY A 52 -17.66 7.12 2.72
CA GLY A 52 -16.53 6.96 1.83
C GLY A 52 -16.03 5.51 1.75
N ALA A 53 -14.72 5.36 1.59
CA ALA A 53 -14.08 4.06 1.54
C ALA A 53 -13.95 3.42 2.94
N GLU A 54 -14.19 2.11 3.01
CA GLU A 54 -13.93 1.31 4.21
C GLU A 54 -12.42 1.28 4.48
N ILE A 55 -12.03 1.82 5.63
CA ILE A 55 -10.63 2.14 5.94
C ILE A 55 -9.78 0.86 6.06
N HIS A 56 -10.33 -0.22 6.64
CA HIS A 56 -9.59 -1.46 6.81
C HIS A 56 -9.36 -2.18 5.48
N GLU A 57 -10.37 -2.28 4.61
CA GLU A 57 -10.27 -2.84 3.28
C GLU A 57 -9.25 -2.08 2.45
N ALA A 58 -9.29 -0.75 2.48
CA ALA A 58 -8.33 0.09 1.78
C ALA A 58 -6.90 -0.15 2.30
N VAL A 59 -6.68 -0.09 3.61
CA VAL A 59 -5.33 -0.26 4.21
C VAL A 59 -4.79 -1.67 4.01
N ILE A 60 -5.59 -2.71 4.21
CA ILE A 60 -5.17 -4.11 4.03
C ILE A 60 -4.85 -4.39 2.56
N SER A 61 -5.64 -3.85 1.64
CA SER A 61 -5.38 -4.01 0.21
C SER A 61 -4.10 -3.31 -0.22
N LEU A 62 -3.87 -2.07 0.24
CA LEU A 62 -2.62 -1.35 0.00
C LEU A 62 -1.41 -2.09 0.58
N LEU A 63 -1.55 -2.66 1.79
CA LEU A 63 -0.51 -3.50 2.40
C LEU A 63 -0.23 -4.76 1.57
N ALA A 64 -1.27 -5.42 1.07
CA ALA A 64 -1.12 -6.62 0.25
C ALA A 64 -0.38 -6.31 -1.06
N LEU A 65 -0.73 -5.22 -1.74
CA LEU A 65 -0.05 -4.75 -2.96
C LEU A 65 1.42 -4.38 -2.68
N ALA A 66 1.68 -3.64 -1.59
CA ALA A 66 3.03 -3.27 -1.19
C ALA A 66 3.91 -4.50 -0.91
N ARG A 67 3.37 -5.54 -0.26
CA ARG A 67 4.09 -6.81 0.01
C ARG A 67 4.45 -7.58 -1.26
N GLN A 68 3.77 -7.34 -2.37
CA GLN A 68 4.05 -7.93 -3.68
C GLN A 68 4.97 -7.05 -4.54
N GLY A 69 5.43 -5.90 -4.04
CA GLY A 69 6.28 -4.98 -4.80
C GLY A 69 5.56 -4.30 -5.97
N VAL A 70 4.24 -4.19 -5.90
CA VAL A 70 3.41 -3.54 -6.92
C VAL A 70 3.46 -2.02 -6.74
N ALA A 71 3.62 -1.29 -7.85
CA ALA A 71 3.51 0.16 -7.84
C ALA A 71 2.04 0.58 -7.74
N VAL A 72 1.70 1.42 -6.77
CA VAL A 72 0.32 1.84 -6.52
C VAL A 72 0.19 3.35 -6.71
N GLN A 73 -0.86 3.78 -7.41
CA GLN A 73 -1.32 5.17 -7.40
C GLN A 73 -2.78 5.18 -6.96
N CYS A 74 -3.07 5.94 -5.91
CA CYS A 74 -4.43 6.13 -5.45
C CYS A 74 -5.10 7.29 -6.18
N PHE A 75 -6.42 7.18 -6.34
CA PHE A 75 -7.28 8.14 -6.98
C PHE A 75 -8.58 8.30 -6.19
N ALA A 76 -9.22 9.46 -6.33
CA ALA A 76 -10.56 9.70 -5.83
C ALA A 76 -11.20 10.83 -6.65
N PRO A 77 -12.54 10.86 -6.82
CA PRO A 77 -13.19 11.96 -7.51
C PRO A 77 -13.12 13.26 -6.69
N ASN A 78 -12.79 14.38 -7.34
CA ASN A 78 -12.80 15.69 -6.70
C ASN A 78 -14.22 16.29 -6.65
N VAL A 79 -15.08 15.68 -5.84
CA VAL A 79 -16.49 16.05 -5.67
C VAL A 79 -16.86 16.12 -4.19
N ALA A 80 -18.00 16.75 -3.87
CA ALA A 80 -18.55 16.69 -2.52
C ALA A 80 -19.07 15.27 -2.20
N GLN A 81 -18.95 14.84 -0.95
CA GLN A 81 -19.63 13.64 -0.45
C GLN A 81 -21.15 13.85 -0.45
N LEU A 82 -21.92 12.77 -0.62
CA LEU A 82 -23.38 12.83 -0.59
C LEU A 82 -23.92 13.17 0.81
N HIS A 83 -23.38 12.53 1.83
CA HIS A 83 -23.66 12.78 3.24
C HIS A 83 -22.35 12.73 4.01
N VAL A 84 -22.26 13.46 5.12
CA VAL A 84 -21.19 13.30 6.12
C VAL A 84 -21.79 12.60 7.31
N ILE A 85 -21.20 11.48 7.75
CA ILE A 85 -21.75 10.65 8.81
C ILE A 85 -20.90 10.75 10.07
N ASN A 86 -21.55 11.04 11.19
CA ASN A 86 -20.92 10.86 12.48
C ASN A 86 -20.85 9.37 12.80
N HIS A 87 -19.66 8.80 12.66
CA HIS A 87 -19.44 7.36 12.85
C HIS A 87 -19.60 6.88 14.31
N LEU A 88 -19.71 7.79 15.31
CA LEU A 88 -20.08 7.42 16.68
C LEU A 88 -21.58 7.21 16.85
N THR A 89 -22.41 8.04 16.22
CA THR A 89 -23.88 7.99 16.37
C THR A 89 -24.57 7.25 15.23
N GLY A 90 -23.93 7.17 14.05
CA GLY A 90 -24.52 6.65 12.82
C GLY A 90 -25.46 7.63 12.12
N GLU A 91 -25.52 8.88 12.57
CA GLU A 91 -26.42 9.92 12.06
C GLU A 91 -25.71 10.84 11.06
N VAL A 92 -26.49 11.48 10.20
CA VAL A 92 -26.00 12.51 9.27
C VAL A 92 -25.60 13.76 10.07
N SER A 93 -24.40 14.28 9.81
CA SER A 93 -23.95 15.58 10.28
C SER A 93 -24.58 16.69 9.43
N GLU A 94 -25.77 17.15 9.84
CA GLU A 94 -26.50 18.22 9.15
C GLU A 94 -25.67 19.50 8.99
N GLY A 95 -25.64 20.04 7.77
CA GLY A 95 -24.90 21.26 7.44
C GLY A 95 -23.38 21.09 7.28
N GLU A 96 -22.84 19.88 7.46
CA GLU A 96 -21.44 19.58 7.18
C GLU A 96 -21.26 19.08 5.73
N SER A 97 -20.21 19.55 5.06
CA SER A 97 -19.83 19.10 3.72
C SER A 97 -18.35 18.81 3.68
N ARG A 98 -17.99 17.69 3.05
CA ARG A 98 -16.61 17.26 2.83
C ARG A 98 -16.38 16.91 1.36
N ASN A 99 -15.13 16.94 0.94
CA ASN A 99 -14.73 16.58 -0.42
C ASN A 99 -14.11 15.18 -0.43
N VAL A 100 -14.56 14.34 -1.35
CA VAL A 100 -14.16 12.93 -1.47
C VAL A 100 -12.65 12.78 -1.63
N LEU A 101 -12.02 13.54 -2.54
CA LEU A 101 -10.58 13.51 -2.76
C LEU A 101 -9.79 13.97 -1.53
N VAL A 102 -10.22 15.06 -0.89
CA VAL A 102 -9.57 15.60 0.32
C VAL A 102 -9.61 14.60 1.47
N GLU A 103 -10.75 13.96 1.68
CA GLU A 103 -10.89 12.98 2.76
C GLU A 103 -10.14 11.68 2.45
N ALA A 104 -10.21 11.17 1.21
CA ALA A 104 -9.46 9.99 0.79
C ALA A 104 -7.93 10.17 0.91
N ALA A 105 -7.41 11.40 0.80
CA ALA A 105 -6.01 11.72 1.02
C ALA A 105 -5.51 11.33 2.43
N ARG A 106 -6.40 11.21 3.41
CA ARG A 106 -6.08 10.73 4.78
C ARG A 106 -5.57 9.29 4.74
N ILE A 107 -6.19 8.41 3.96
CA ILE A 107 -5.79 7.00 3.81
C ILE A 107 -4.43 6.92 3.10
N CYS A 108 -4.25 7.70 2.03
CA CYS A 108 -3.07 7.66 1.17
C CYS A 108 -1.91 8.52 1.65
N ARG A 109 -2.02 9.17 2.83
CA ARG A 109 -1.01 10.09 3.37
C ARG A 109 -0.62 11.19 2.37
N GLY A 110 -1.61 11.72 1.64
CA GLY A 110 -1.45 12.74 0.61
C GLY A 110 -1.04 12.22 -0.77
N GLN A 111 -0.76 10.92 -0.94
CA GLN A 111 -0.38 10.33 -2.23
C GLN A 111 -1.60 9.89 -3.04
N ILE A 112 -2.43 10.84 -3.45
CA ILE A 112 -3.68 10.61 -4.20
C ILE A 112 -3.84 11.67 -5.29
N ARG A 113 -4.52 11.33 -6.40
CA ARG A 113 -4.83 12.25 -7.50
C ARG A 113 -6.31 12.24 -7.81
N ASP A 114 -6.77 13.24 -8.56
CA ASP A 114 -8.13 13.22 -9.09
C ASP A 114 -8.30 12.05 -10.07
N VAL A 115 -9.39 11.30 -9.94
CA VAL A 115 -9.72 10.20 -10.87
C VAL A 115 -9.88 10.69 -12.31
N ALA A 116 -10.18 11.97 -12.53
CA ALA A 116 -10.20 12.57 -13.86
C ALA A 116 -8.83 12.54 -14.58
N GLU A 117 -7.72 12.41 -13.84
CA GLU A 117 -6.36 12.26 -14.38
C GLU A 117 -5.99 10.80 -14.69
N LEU A 118 -6.86 9.84 -14.38
CA LEU A 118 -6.57 8.41 -14.58
C LEU A 118 -6.62 8.06 -16.06
N ASP A 119 -5.48 7.62 -16.61
CA ASP A 119 -5.43 6.92 -17.90
C ASP A 119 -5.35 5.41 -17.63
N ALA A 120 -6.39 4.66 -18.03
CA ALA A 120 -6.45 3.22 -17.82
C ALA A 120 -5.30 2.46 -18.51
N ARG A 121 -4.68 3.04 -19.55
CA ARG A 121 -3.57 2.41 -20.27
C ARG A 121 -2.27 2.37 -19.47
N ASP A 122 -2.17 3.17 -18.41
CA ASP A 122 -0.98 3.23 -17.55
C ASP A 122 -0.95 2.14 -16.46
N TYR A 123 -2.03 1.37 -16.30
CA TYR A 123 -2.20 0.43 -15.19
C TYR A 123 -2.51 -0.99 -15.67
N ASP A 124 -2.02 -1.98 -14.94
CA ASP A 124 -2.27 -3.40 -15.21
C ASP A 124 -3.57 -3.89 -14.56
N ALA A 125 -4.02 -3.24 -13.49
CA ALA A 125 -5.26 -3.57 -12.80
C ALA A 125 -5.85 -2.38 -12.06
N LEU A 126 -7.13 -2.52 -11.70
CA LEU A 126 -7.91 -1.58 -10.91
C LEU A 126 -8.40 -2.28 -9.64
N LEU A 127 -8.28 -1.59 -8.51
CA LEU A 127 -8.88 -1.97 -7.24
C LEU A 127 -9.83 -0.88 -6.77
N VAL A 128 -11.02 -1.26 -6.32
CA VAL A 128 -12.01 -0.37 -5.71
C VAL A 128 -12.39 -0.99 -4.36
N PRO A 129 -11.82 -0.52 -3.23
CA PRO A 129 -12.26 -0.94 -1.91
C PRO A 129 -13.73 -0.62 -1.68
N GLY A 130 -14.38 -1.37 -0.79
CA GLY A 130 -15.77 -1.15 -0.42
C GLY A 130 -15.97 0.09 0.46
N GLY A 131 -17.14 0.14 1.08
CA GLY A 131 -17.69 1.33 1.74
C GLY A 131 -19.03 1.72 1.10
N PHE A 132 -19.79 2.58 1.78
CA PHE A 132 -21.08 3.06 1.29
C PHE A 132 -20.96 4.30 0.39
N GLY A 133 -19.80 4.97 0.38
CA GLY A 133 -19.55 6.17 -0.42
C GLY A 133 -19.20 5.89 -1.87
#